data_AF-A0A957QT47-F1
#
_entry.id   AF-A0A957QT47-F1
#
_cell.length_a   1.000
_cell.length_b   1.000
_cell.length_c   1.000
_cell.angle_alpha   90.00
_cell.angle_beta   90.00
_cell.angle_gamma   90.00
#
_symmetry.space_group_name_H-M   'P 1'
#
loop_
_entity.id
_entity.type
_entity.pdbx_description
1 polymer ?
#
loop_
_entity_poly.entity_id
_entity_poly.type
_entity_poly.pdbx_seq_one_letter_code
_entity_poly.pdbx_strand_id
1 'polypeptide(L)'
;MSAVISLVVHSIHDASLRAGIESDDPVAWVLDGLLATDAYNAQIERTVLAGVLTGSLDALRRESALSILYSGRLGIFAGVTERERVAIRQVERRYGISVLYGTLRRGRHAHEVLLVDATQAVRADGNDFRYACWERFGL
;
A
#
# COMPACT_ATOMS: atom_id res chain seq x y z
N MET A 1 -11.91 7.13 -28.83
CA MET A 1 -11.11 6.25 -27.95
C MET A 1 -10.83 7.05 -26.69
N SER A 2 -11.22 6.55 -25.51
CA SER A 2 -10.88 7.22 -24.24
C SER A 2 -9.38 7.11 -24.02
N ALA A 3 -8.75 8.17 -23.51
CA ALA A 3 -7.34 8.12 -23.13
C ALA A 3 -7.16 7.11 -21.98
N VAL A 4 -6.10 6.30 -22.08
CA VAL A 4 -5.71 5.35 -21.03
C VAL A 4 -5.12 6.13 -19.85
N ILE A 5 -5.42 5.71 -18.63
CA ILE A 5 -4.88 6.32 -17.42
C ILE A 5 -3.59 5.59 -17.03
N SER A 6 -2.46 6.30 -17.00
CA SER A 6 -1.16 5.65 -16.75
C SER A 6 -0.96 5.17 -15.32
N LEU A 7 -1.59 5.82 -14.33
CA LEU A 7 -1.45 5.45 -12.93
C LEU A 7 -2.70 5.82 -12.12
N VAL A 8 -3.19 4.86 -11.36
CA VAL A 8 -4.17 5.10 -10.29
C VAL A 8 -3.57 4.65 -8.96
N VAL A 9 -3.65 5.53 -7.96
CA VAL A 9 -3.26 5.21 -6.58
C VAL A 9 -4.51 5.21 -5.71
N HIS A 10 -4.90 4.04 -5.21
CA HIS A 10 -5.96 3.92 -4.23
C HIS A 10 -5.36 4.01 -2.84
N SER A 11 -5.58 5.14 -2.16
CA SER A 11 -5.17 5.29 -0.75
C SER A 11 -6.32 4.87 0.16
N ILE A 12 -6.14 3.77 0.87
CA ILE A 12 -7.16 3.20 1.77
C ILE A 12 -6.54 2.87 3.12
N HIS A 13 -7.35 2.93 4.18
CA HIS A 13 -6.89 2.70 5.54
C HIS A 13 -6.31 1.28 5.71
N ASP A 14 -7.03 0.28 5.21
CA ASP A 14 -6.60 -1.11 5.16
C ASP A 14 -6.26 -1.52 3.72
N ALA A 15 -5.10 -1.06 3.23
CA ALA A 15 -4.58 -1.51 1.93
C ALA A 15 -4.02 -2.93 1.98
N SER A 16 -3.97 -3.55 3.17
CA SER A 16 -3.63 -4.96 3.27
C SER A 16 -4.67 -5.84 2.60
N LEU A 17 -5.85 -5.26 2.23
CA LEU A 17 -6.97 -5.89 1.52
C LEU A 17 -7.05 -7.33 1.97
N ARG A 18 -7.40 -7.48 3.25
CA ARG A 18 -7.52 -8.75 3.97
C ARG A 18 -7.91 -9.87 3.01
N ALA A 19 -6.89 -10.57 2.54
CA ALA A 19 -7.08 -11.84 1.93
C ALA A 19 -7.57 -12.72 3.10
N GLY A 20 -8.75 -13.32 2.96
CA GLY A 20 -9.20 -14.44 3.79
C GLY A 20 -9.74 -14.17 5.19
N ILE A 21 -9.55 -12.99 5.79
CA ILE A 21 -10.26 -12.62 7.02
C ILE A 21 -11.46 -11.79 6.61
N GLU A 22 -12.67 -12.26 6.94
CA GLU A 22 -13.92 -11.50 6.90
C GLU A 22 -13.64 -10.05 7.33
N SER A 23 -13.46 -9.18 6.34
CA SER A 23 -13.40 -7.75 6.55
C SER A 23 -14.82 -7.28 6.33
N ASP A 24 -15.49 -6.88 7.41
CA ASP A 24 -16.78 -6.20 7.34
C ASP A 24 -16.64 -4.77 6.78
N ASP A 25 -15.56 -4.45 6.05
CA ASP A 25 -15.33 -3.18 5.41
C ASP A 25 -15.87 -3.23 3.96
N PRO A 26 -17.01 -2.58 3.67
CA PRO A 26 -17.59 -2.56 2.34
C PRO A 26 -16.67 -1.93 1.29
N VAL A 27 -15.75 -1.05 1.70
CA VAL A 27 -14.78 -0.40 0.79
C VAL A 27 -13.80 -1.43 0.23
N ALA A 28 -13.36 -2.39 1.06
CA ALA A 28 -12.48 -3.45 0.63
C ALA A 28 -13.14 -4.35 -0.43
N TRP A 29 -14.42 -4.68 -0.26
CA TRP A 29 -15.17 -5.50 -1.22
C TRP A 29 -15.37 -4.81 -2.57
N VAL A 30 -15.73 -3.53 -2.55
CA VAL A 30 -15.88 -2.73 -3.77
C VAL A 30 -14.56 -2.67 -4.52
N LEU A 31 -13.45 -2.47 -3.80
CA LEU A 31 -12.14 -2.39 -4.41
C LEU A 31 -11.70 -3.75 -4.98
N ASP A 32 -11.92 -4.84 -4.27
CA ASP A 32 -11.62 -6.19 -4.78
C ASP A 32 -12.40 -6.50 -6.07
N GLY A 33 -13.68 -6.12 -6.14
CA GLY A 33 -14.49 -6.26 -7.35
C GLY A 33 -13.98 -5.39 -8.51
N LEU A 34 -13.63 -4.14 -8.23
CA LEU A 34 -13.07 -3.22 -9.22
C LEU A 34 -11.76 -3.75 -9.80
N LEU A 35 -10.83 -4.17 -8.93
CA LEU A 35 -9.51 -4.65 -9.30
C LEU A 35 -9.53 -5.98 -10.06
N ALA A 36 -10.57 -6.79 -9.86
CA ALA A 36 -10.77 -8.04 -10.58
C ALA A 36 -11.39 -7.83 -11.99
N THR A 37 -11.91 -6.64 -12.30
CA THR A 37 -12.70 -6.38 -13.52
C THR A 37 -11.81 -6.07 -14.74
N ASP A 38 -12.01 -6.77 -15.85
CA ASP A 38 -11.23 -6.58 -17.08
C ASP A 38 -11.36 -5.16 -17.66
N ALA A 39 -12.54 -4.56 -17.61
CA ALA A 39 -12.77 -3.20 -18.11
C ALA A 39 -11.93 -2.14 -17.38
N TYR A 40 -11.73 -2.28 -16.07
CA TYR A 40 -10.87 -1.40 -15.28
C TYR A 40 -9.40 -1.58 -15.70
N ASN A 41 -8.94 -2.84 -15.75
CA ASN A 41 -7.56 -3.19 -16.09
C ASN A 41 -7.20 -2.88 -17.55
N ALA A 42 -8.18 -2.82 -18.46
CA ALA A 42 -7.97 -2.42 -19.84
C ALA A 42 -7.78 -0.90 -20.02
N GLN A 43 -8.20 -0.10 -19.04
CA GLN A 43 -8.13 1.37 -19.10
C GLN A 43 -7.04 1.98 -18.22
N ILE A 44 -6.42 1.17 -17.36
CA ILE A 44 -5.43 1.63 -16.39
C ILE A 44 -4.17 0.79 -16.54
N GLU A 45 -3.06 1.46 -16.88
CA GLU A 45 -1.78 0.78 -17.08
C GLU A 45 -1.19 0.26 -15.78
N ARG A 46 -1.36 1.03 -14.69
CA ARG A 46 -0.75 0.72 -13.40
C ARG A 46 -1.68 1.12 -12.26
N THR A 47 -1.88 0.19 -11.34
CA THR A 47 -2.64 0.45 -10.11
C THR A 47 -1.76 0.17 -8.89
N VAL A 48 -1.71 1.13 -7.96
CA VAL A 48 -1.03 1.02 -6.68
C VAL A 48 -2.04 1.13 -5.55
N LEU A 49 -2.05 0.15 -4.66
CA LEU A 49 -2.85 0.13 -3.44
C LEU A 49 -1.97 0.60 -2.29
N ALA A 50 -2.26 1.77 -1.72
CA ALA A 50 -1.45 2.41 -0.70
C ALA A 50 -2.22 2.48 0.63
N GLY A 51 -1.60 2.05 1.72
CA GLY A 51 -2.24 2.11 3.03
C GLY A 51 -1.39 1.60 4.17
N VAL A 52 -2.04 1.34 5.31
CA VAL A 52 -1.35 0.89 6.52
C VAL A 52 -1.24 -0.64 6.52
N LEU A 53 -0.10 -1.16 6.95
CA LEU A 53 0.04 -2.58 7.23
C LEU A 53 -0.73 -2.90 8.53
N THR A 54 -1.88 -3.53 8.40
CA THR A 54 -2.67 -4.04 9.52
C THR A 54 -2.51 -5.56 9.65
N GLY A 55 -2.13 -6.03 10.84
CA GLY A 55 -1.97 -7.47 11.12
C GLY A 55 -0.57 -8.03 10.83
N SER A 56 -0.46 -9.36 10.74
CA SER A 56 0.83 -10.05 10.58
C SER A 56 1.16 -10.31 9.10
N LEU A 57 2.39 -9.98 8.70
CA LEU A 57 2.95 -10.30 7.37
C LEU A 57 2.86 -11.79 7.03
N ASP A 58 2.92 -12.66 8.03
CA ASP A 58 2.83 -14.10 7.84
C ASP A 58 1.43 -14.56 7.44
N ALA A 59 0.39 -13.82 7.84
CA ALA A 59 -0.98 -14.05 7.36
C ALA A 59 -1.08 -13.70 5.87
N LEU A 60 -0.56 -12.54 5.47
CA LEU A 60 -0.58 -12.08 4.08
C LEU A 60 0.22 -13.00 3.13
N ARG A 61 1.33 -13.58 3.61
CA ARG A 61 2.14 -14.52 2.82
C ARG A 61 1.47 -15.89 2.63
N ARG A 62 0.75 -16.39 3.64
CA ARG A 62 0.12 -17.73 3.59
C ARG A 62 -0.92 -17.85 2.48
N GLU A 63 -1.53 -16.75 2.07
CA GLU A 63 -2.60 -16.76 1.06
C GLU A 63 -2.08 -16.68 -0.38
N SER A 64 -0.76 -16.65 -0.59
CA SER A 64 -0.11 -16.67 -1.91
C SER A 64 -0.59 -15.57 -2.88
N ALA A 65 -1.29 -14.56 -2.38
CA ALA A 65 -1.75 -13.41 -3.15
C ALA A 65 -0.71 -12.29 -3.18
N LEU A 66 0.15 -12.20 -2.16
CA LEU A 66 1.15 -11.15 -1.98
C LEU A 66 2.57 -11.63 -2.33
N SER A 67 3.18 -11.01 -3.33
CA SER A 67 4.62 -11.14 -3.62
C SER A 67 5.36 -9.91 -3.12
N ILE A 68 6.26 -10.07 -2.16
CA ILE A 68 7.04 -8.95 -1.61
C ILE A 68 8.23 -8.67 -2.51
N LEU A 69 8.31 -7.43 -2.99
CA LEU A 69 9.37 -6.95 -3.87
C LEU A 69 10.38 -6.06 -3.13
N TYR A 70 9.93 -5.38 -2.08
CA TYR A 70 10.77 -4.61 -1.18
C TYR A 70 10.27 -4.72 0.25
N SER A 71 11.21 -4.91 1.18
CA SER A 71 11.00 -4.70 2.61
C SER A 71 12.35 -4.53 3.28
N GLY A 72 12.62 -3.33 3.80
CA GLY A 72 13.83 -3.05 4.56
C GLY A 72 13.97 -3.96 5.79
N ARG A 73 12.85 -4.23 6.47
CA ARG A 73 12.76 -5.11 7.65
C ARG A 73 13.08 -6.57 7.34
N LEU A 74 12.69 -7.07 6.17
CA LEU A 74 12.92 -8.46 5.76
C LEU A 74 14.18 -8.65 4.91
N GLY A 75 14.91 -7.58 4.60
CA GLY A 75 16.09 -7.64 3.72
C GLY A 75 15.78 -7.93 2.25
N ILE A 76 14.56 -7.62 1.78
CA ILE A 76 14.12 -7.87 0.41
C ILE A 76 14.24 -6.57 -0.40
N PHE A 77 14.89 -6.63 -1.56
CA PHE A 77 15.17 -5.45 -2.41
C PHE A 77 14.98 -5.73 -3.92
N ALA A 78 14.32 -6.82 -4.28
CA ALA A 78 14.31 -7.35 -5.65
C ALA A 78 13.51 -6.52 -6.67
N GLY A 79 12.56 -5.68 -6.24
CA GLY A 79 11.74 -4.88 -7.16
C GLY A 79 11.87 -3.37 -7.02
N VAL A 80 13.02 -2.88 -6.55
CA VAL A 80 13.35 -1.46 -6.53
C VAL A 80 14.77 -1.23 -7.03
N THR A 81 15.00 -0.11 -7.70
CA THR A 81 16.34 0.37 -8.04
C THR A 81 17.11 0.81 -6.80
N GLU A 82 18.43 0.95 -6.91
CA GLU A 82 19.25 1.46 -5.79
C GLU A 82 18.81 2.87 -5.35
N ARG A 83 18.44 3.73 -6.31
CA ARG A 83 17.95 5.07 -6.04
C ARG A 83 16.65 5.04 -5.23
N GLU A 84 15.68 4.22 -5.64
CA GLU A 84 14.42 4.06 -4.93
C GLU A 84 14.65 3.46 -3.54
N ARG A 85 15.52 2.46 -3.43
CA ARG A 85 15.91 1.85 -2.15
C ARG A 85 16.47 2.90 -1.18
N VAL A 86 17.34 3.80 -1.65
CA VAL A 86 17.88 4.88 -0.83
C VAL A 86 16.78 5.85 -0.41
N ALA A 87 15.92 6.27 -1.34
CA ALA A 87 14.82 7.18 -1.06
C ALA A 87 13.82 6.59 -0.03
N ILE A 88 13.41 5.34 -0.21
CA ILE A 88 12.51 4.65 0.72
C ILE A 88 13.17 4.53 2.10
N ARG A 89 14.45 4.15 2.19
CA ARG A 89 15.14 4.06 3.48
C ARG A 89 15.32 5.39 4.18
N GLN A 90 15.44 6.50 3.45
CA GLN A 90 15.45 7.83 4.04
C GLN A 90 14.10 8.14 4.71
N VAL A 91 12.99 7.80 4.06
CA VAL A 91 11.64 7.95 4.62
C VAL A 91 11.44 7.06 5.84
N GLU A 92 11.79 5.77 5.74
CA GLU A 92 11.71 4.81 6.85
C GLU A 92 12.47 5.31 8.10
N ARG A 93 13.70 5.81 7.90
CA ARG A 93 14.52 6.35 9.00
C ARG A 93 13.98 7.66 9.56
N ARG A 94 13.53 8.58 8.70
CA ARG A 94 13.08 9.92 9.13
C ARG A 94 11.85 9.85 10.02
N TYR A 95 10.91 8.95 9.69
CA TYR A 95 9.61 8.84 10.35
C TYR A 95 9.49 7.65 11.29
N GLY A 96 10.50 6.77 11.37
CA GLY A 96 10.45 5.57 12.21
C GLY A 96 9.42 4.55 11.73
N ILE A 97 9.19 4.46 10.42
CA ILE A 97 8.23 3.53 9.81
C ILE A 97 8.93 2.42 9.06
N SER A 98 8.23 1.32 8.78
CA SER A 98 8.69 0.33 7.79
C SER A 98 7.78 0.36 6.56
N VAL A 99 8.39 0.22 5.39
CA VAL A 99 7.68 0.16 4.11
C VAL A 99 7.77 -1.25 3.55
N LEU A 100 6.63 -1.76 3.10
CA LEU A 100 6.52 -2.96 2.29
C LEU A 100 6.00 -2.57 0.92
N TYR A 101 6.70 -3.01 -0.12
CA TYR A 101 6.21 -2.90 -1.49
C TYR A 101 6.21 -4.27 -2.16
N GLY A 102 5.18 -4.52 -2.95
CA GLY A 102 4.97 -5.82 -3.56
C GLY A 102 3.86 -5.80 -4.60
N THR A 103 3.42 -6.98 -5.00
CA THR A 103 2.26 -7.16 -5.85
C THR A 103 1.22 -8.04 -5.18
N LEU A 104 -0.05 -7.68 -5.36
CA LEU A 104 -1.22 -8.38 -4.87
C LEU A 104 -2.05 -8.85 -6.06
N ARG A 105 -2.33 -10.15 -6.13
CA ARG A 105 -3.18 -10.72 -7.19
C ARG A 105 -4.65 -10.64 -6.83
N ARG A 106 -5.47 -10.19 -7.79
CA ARG A 106 -6.95 -10.18 -7.75
C ARG A 106 -7.51 -10.74 -9.04
N GLY A 107 -8.17 -11.90 -8.95
CA GLY A 107 -8.56 -12.68 -10.12
C GLY A 107 -7.34 -13.02 -10.99
N ARG A 108 -7.31 -12.49 -12.21
CA ARG A 108 -6.22 -12.69 -13.19
C ARG A 108 -5.23 -11.53 -13.23
N HIS A 109 -5.50 -10.45 -12.50
CA HIS A 109 -4.75 -9.21 -12.55
C HIS A 109 -3.84 -9.09 -11.31
N ALA A 110 -2.66 -8.51 -11.50
CA ALA A 110 -1.71 -8.24 -10.43
C ALA A 110 -1.58 -6.72 -10.27
N HIS A 111 -1.73 -6.26 -9.04
CA HIS A 111 -1.71 -4.84 -8.68
C HIS A 111 -0.55 -4.58 -7.74
N GLU A 112 0.02 -3.40 -7.79
CA GLU A 112 1.06 -3.04 -6.85
C GLU A 112 0.46 -2.70 -5.49
N VAL A 113 1.20 -2.99 -4.43
CA VAL A 113 0.81 -2.64 -3.07
C VAL A 113 1.96 -1.97 -2.35
N LEU A 114 1.65 -0.89 -1.64
CA LEU A 114 2.57 -0.12 -0.81
C LEU A 114 1.96 0.00 0.59
N LEU A 115 2.49 -0.78 1.54
CA LEU A 115 2.01 -0.82 2.91
C LEU A 115 3.02 -0.14 3.84
N VAL A 116 2.50 0.67 4.75
CA VAL A 116 3.28 1.36 5.78
C VAL A 116 2.97 0.76 7.14
N ASP A 117 3.99 0.21 7.80
CA ASP A 117 3.94 -0.14 9.21
C ASP A 117 4.38 1.09 10.03
N ALA A 118 3.40 1.75 10.65
CA ALA A 118 3.61 2.93 11.48
C ALA A 118 3.63 2.62 12.99
N THR A 119 3.75 1.35 13.39
CA THR A 119 3.70 0.95 14.82
C THR A 119 4.80 1.58 15.68
N GLN A 120 5.92 1.94 15.06
CA GLN A 120 7.07 2.59 15.70
C GLN A 120 7.28 4.04 15.25
N ALA A 121 6.26 4.66 14.64
CA ALA A 121 6.37 5.99 14.08
C ALA A 121 6.80 7.04 15.14
N VAL A 122 7.64 7.98 14.71
CA VAL A 122 8.14 9.07 15.56
C VAL A 122 6.97 9.97 15.97
N ARG A 123 6.67 10.01 17.28
CA ARG A 123 5.52 10.74 17.82
C ARG A 123 5.56 12.25 17.56
N ALA A 124 6.75 12.85 17.56
CA ALA A 124 6.93 14.28 17.34
C ALA A 124 6.42 14.69 15.94
N ASP A 125 6.84 13.98 14.89
CA ASP A 125 6.38 14.26 13.53
C ASP A 125 4.86 14.09 13.39
N GLY A 126 4.26 13.13 14.10
CA GLY A 126 2.80 12.97 14.15
C GLY A 126 2.07 14.10 14.88
N ASN A 127 2.68 14.68 15.92
CA ASN A 127 2.12 15.87 16.60
C ASN A 127 2.18 17.09 15.69
N ASP A 128 3.31 17.32 15.03
CA ASP A 128 3.50 18.46 14.12
C ASP A 128 2.50 18.39 12.97
N PHE A 129 2.27 17.19 12.42
CA PHE A 129 1.24 16.98 11.41
C PHE A 129 -0.17 17.29 11.93
N ARG A 130 -0.54 16.81 13.13
CA ARG A 130 -1.84 17.13 13.74
C ARG A 130 -2.02 18.63 13.95
N TYR A 131 -0.99 19.31 14.46
CA TYR A 131 -1.02 20.76 14.65
C TYR A 131 -1.23 21.48 13.30
N ALA A 132 -0.51 21.08 12.26
CA ALA A 132 -0.67 21.66 10.92
C ALA A 132 -2.08 21.42 10.34
N CYS A 133 -2.67 20.25 10.58
CA CYS A 133 -4.06 19.96 10.18
C CYS A 133 -5.06 20.85 10.92
N TRP A 134 -4.89 21.03 12.23
CA TRP A 134 -5.71 21.94 13.02
C TRP A 134 -5.59 23.38 12.54
N GLU A 135 -4.36 23.87 12.37
CA GLU A 135 -4.09 25.25 11.97
C GLU A 135 -4.69 25.57 10.59
N ARG A 136 -4.61 24.63 9.65
CA ARG A 136 -5.05 24.85 8.26
C ARG A 136 -6.52 24.52 8.01
N PHE A 137 -7.04 23.49 8.69
CA PHE A 137 -8.36 22.92 8.37
C PHE A 137 -9.31 22.85 9.58
N GLY A 138 -8.84 23.15 10.80
CA GLY A 138 -9.65 23.06 12.02
C GLY A 138 -9.99 21.64 12.45
N LEU A 139 -9.20 20.64 12.00
CA LEU A 139 -9.35 19.22 12.35
C LEU A 139 -8.67 18.86 13.68
#